data_AF-A0A1A9A5R3-F1
#
_entry.id   AF-A0A1A9A5R3-F1
#
_cell.length_a   1.000
_cell.length_b   1.000
_cell.length_c   1.000
_cell.angle_alpha   90.00
_cell.angle_beta   90.00
_cell.angle_gamma   90.00
#
_symmetry.space_group_name_H-M   'P 1'
#
loop_
_entity.id
_entity.type
_entity.pdbx_description
1 polymer ?
#
loop_
_entity_poly.entity_id
_entity_poly.type
_entity_poly.pdbx_seq_one_letter_code
_entity_poly.pdbx_strand_id
1 'polypeptide(L)'
;MQNYMRLSVSGDIKEAIRTYGYKNCGLRYEDVCKKIRNIITTKKRHISNPLSEHDRSKLNSEWDREKNGFLNKLFEEEGFINKCIPKKYTNNPSLNELLSKHIDFCKKKDERLSALQKKSEYSACKQYNRWIDAQRTAFTLEYLKNAKTFKSQNVDKYFITFISI
;
A
#
# COMPACT_ATOMS: atom_id res chain seq x y z
N MET A 1 15.62 -1.55 -24.45
CA MET A 1 14.90 -0.39 -23.85
C MET A 1 13.93 -0.80 -22.73
N GLN A 2 13.20 -1.91 -22.86
CA GLN A 2 12.28 -2.39 -21.83
C GLN A 2 12.92 -2.70 -20.45
N ASN A 3 14.09 -3.36 -20.41
CA ASN A 3 14.81 -3.61 -19.15
C ASN A 3 15.17 -2.31 -18.43
N TYR A 4 15.54 -1.27 -19.18
CA TYR A 4 15.82 0.06 -18.63
C TYR A 4 14.57 0.68 -18.00
N MET A 5 13.41 0.59 -18.68
CA MET A 5 12.14 1.07 -18.13
C MET A 5 11.82 0.39 -16.79
N ARG A 6 11.92 -0.94 -16.71
CA ARG A 6 11.68 -1.72 -15.48
C ARG A 6 12.60 -1.31 -14.34
N LEU A 7 13.90 -1.25 -14.61
CA LEU A 7 14.90 -0.84 -13.63
C LEU A 7 14.63 0.58 -13.12
N SER A 8 14.23 1.49 -14.01
CA SER A 8 13.99 2.90 -13.68
C SER A 8 12.77 3.15 -12.78
N VAL A 9 11.83 2.20 -12.69
CA VAL A 9 10.60 2.33 -11.89
C VAL A 9 10.54 1.36 -10.71
N SER A 10 11.30 0.27 -10.71
CA SER A 10 11.15 -0.82 -9.73
C SER A 10 11.34 -0.34 -8.29
N GLY A 11 12.42 0.41 -8.02
CA GLY A 11 12.69 0.98 -6.69
C GLY A 11 11.59 1.95 -6.24
N ASP A 12 11.23 2.90 -7.11
CA ASP A 12 10.20 3.90 -6.82
C ASP A 12 8.82 3.26 -6.54
N ILE A 13 8.48 2.16 -7.23
CA ILE A 13 7.23 1.43 -7.02
C ILE A 13 7.25 0.68 -5.68
N LYS A 14 8.34 -0.02 -5.35
CA LYS A 14 8.48 -0.70 -4.05
C LYS A 14 8.38 0.30 -2.89
N GLU A 15 9.01 1.46 -3.05
CA GLU A 15 8.93 2.53 -2.06
C GLU A 15 7.50 3.06 -1.90
N ALA A 16 6.76 3.22 -2.99
CA ALA A 16 5.34 3.58 -2.92
C ALA A 16 4.53 2.53 -2.14
N ILE A 17 4.76 1.24 -2.37
CA ILE A 17 4.08 0.16 -1.66
C ILE A 17 4.38 0.21 -0.16
N ARG A 18 5.64 0.40 0.24
CA ARG A 18 6.04 0.53 1.67
C ARG A 18 5.52 1.80 2.32
N THR A 19 5.43 2.89 1.56
CA THR A 19 4.87 4.16 2.03
C THR A 19 3.40 3.99 2.40
N TYR A 20 2.62 3.39 1.50
CA TYR A 20 1.15 3.31 1.62
C TYR A 20 0.64 1.99 2.21
N GLY A 21 1.53 1.06 2.51
CA GLY A 21 1.20 -0.23 3.08
C GLY A 21 2.10 -0.60 4.24
N TYR A 22 1.71 -1.68 4.90
CA TYR A 22 2.52 -2.34 5.90
C TYR A 22 2.18 -3.82 5.88
N LYS A 23 3.22 -4.66 5.77
CA LYS A 23 3.06 -6.11 5.67
C LYS A 23 2.21 -6.63 6.85
N ASN A 24 1.30 -7.55 6.57
CA ASN A 24 0.34 -8.13 7.53
C ASN A 24 -0.73 -7.16 8.08
N CYS A 25 -0.76 -5.89 7.68
CA CYS A 25 -1.80 -4.94 8.10
C CYS A 25 -2.63 -4.41 6.94
N GLY A 26 -2.00 -4.11 5.81
CA GLY A 26 -2.73 -3.82 4.57
C GLY A 26 -2.07 -2.76 3.70
N LEU A 27 -2.76 -2.39 2.62
CA LEU A 27 -2.26 -1.47 1.60
C LEU A 27 -3.37 -0.51 1.13
N ARG A 28 -3.08 0.79 1.11
CA ARG A 28 -3.98 1.82 0.56
C ARG A 28 -3.93 1.81 -0.97
N TYR A 29 -4.75 0.96 -1.60
CA TYR A 29 -4.67 0.75 -3.06
C TYR A 29 -4.94 2.02 -3.87
N GLU A 30 -5.89 2.87 -3.48
CA GLU A 30 -6.16 4.10 -4.24
C GLU A 30 -4.91 5.00 -4.31
N ASP A 31 -4.23 5.20 -3.18
CA ASP A 31 -3.04 6.04 -3.10
C ASP A 31 -1.84 5.41 -3.80
N VAL A 32 -1.56 4.13 -3.53
CA VAL A 32 -0.42 3.44 -4.13
C VAL A 32 -0.59 3.31 -5.65
N CYS A 33 -1.78 2.96 -6.15
CA CYS A 33 -2.03 2.82 -7.58
C CYS A 33 -1.90 4.17 -8.29
N LYS A 34 -2.40 5.26 -7.68
CA LYS A 34 -2.21 6.63 -8.20
C LYS A 34 -0.73 7.00 -8.24
N LYS A 35 0.03 6.72 -7.18
CA LYS A 35 1.47 6.98 -7.13
C LYS A 35 2.25 6.18 -8.18
N ILE A 36 1.97 4.88 -8.31
CA ILE A 36 2.58 3.99 -9.31
C ILE A 36 2.27 4.47 -10.73
N ARG A 37 1.02 4.84 -11.02
CA ARG A 37 0.64 5.39 -12.32
C ARG A 37 1.44 6.65 -12.66
N ASN A 38 1.62 7.54 -11.69
CA ASN A 38 2.42 8.76 -11.87
C ASN A 38 3.90 8.44 -12.11
N ILE A 39 4.50 7.53 -11.33
CA ILE A 39 5.88 7.07 -11.52
C ILE A 39 6.08 6.55 -12.94
N ILE A 40 5.24 5.59 -13.36
CA ILE A 40 5.32 4.97 -14.68
C ILE A 40 5.16 6.03 -15.78
N THR A 41 4.15 6.88 -15.69
CA THR A 41 3.86 7.90 -16.72
C THR A 41 5.02 8.87 -16.87
N THR A 42 5.56 9.36 -15.74
CA THR A 42 6.68 10.31 -15.73
C THR A 42 7.95 9.68 -16.31
N LYS A 43 8.36 8.52 -15.81
CA LYS A 43 9.60 7.84 -16.27
C LYS A 43 9.49 7.42 -17.74
N LYS A 44 8.33 6.90 -18.15
CA LYS A 44 8.04 6.54 -19.54
C LYS A 44 8.16 7.74 -20.46
N ARG A 45 7.59 8.90 -20.08
CA ARG A 45 7.71 10.15 -20.83
C ARG A 45 9.18 10.53 -21.03
N HIS A 46 9.96 10.59 -19.95
CA HIS A 46 11.39 10.92 -20.02
C HIS A 46 12.18 9.97 -20.93
N ILE A 47 11.91 8.66 -20.86
CA ILE A 47 12.56 7.66 -21.73
C ILE A 47 12.10 7.81 -23.19
N SER A 48 10.85 8.17 -23.43
CA SER A 48 10.26 8.24 -24.77
C SER A 48 10.55 9.54 -25.53
N ASN A 49 10.90 10.62 -24.84
CA ASN A 49 11.18 11.93 -25.44
C ASN A 49 12.28 11.89 -26.51
N PRO A 50 13.45 11.27 -26.29
CA PRO A 50 14.50 11.20 -27.30
C PRO A 50 14.25 10.13 -28.38
N LEU A 51 13.18 9.34 -28.30
CA LEU A 51 12.91 8.24 -29.24
C LEU A 51 12.17 8.71 -30.49
N SER A 52 12.46 8.03 -31.60
CA SER A 52 11.66 8.10 -32.82
C SER A 52 10.21 7.65 -32.56
N GLU A 53 9.29 7.99 -33.46
CA GLU A 53 7.89 7.54 -33.36
C GLU A 53 7.77 6.01 -33.38
N HIS A 54 8.53 5.36 -34.26
CA HIS A 54 8.60 3.90 -34.35
C HIS A 54 9.05 3.28 -33.03
N ASP A 55 10.15 3.77 -32.46
CA ASP A 55 10.69 3.22 -31.21
C ASP A 55 9.78 3.51 -30.01
N ARG A 56 9.09 4.64 -30.00
CA ARG A 56 8.08 4.98 -28.99
C ARG A 56 6.90 4.02 -29.06
N SER A 57 6.40 3.71 -30.26
CA SER A 57 5.33 2.73 -30.47
C SER A 57 5.74 1.32 -30.01
N LYS A 58 6.97 0.93 -30.34
CA LYS A 58 7.56 -0.34 -29.87
C LYS A 58 7.66 -0.40 -28.35
N LEU A 59 8.19 0.64 -27.70
CA LEU A 59 8.26 0.73 -26.24
C LEU A 59 6.86 0.66 -25.59
N ASN A 60 5.86 1.32 -26.16
CA ASN A 60 4.48 1.29 -25.66
C ASN A 60 3.90 -0.12 -25.70
N SER A 61 3.99 -0.78 -26.84
CA SER A 61 3.43 -2.12 -27.05
C SER A 61 4.15 -3.20 -26.24
N GLU A 62 5.47 -3.11 -26.11
CA GLU A 62 6.25 -3.98 -25.21
C GLU A 62 5.87 -3.76 -23.74
N TRP A 63 5.75 -2.51 -23.31
CA TRP A 63 5.35 -2.20 -21.94
C TRP A 63 3.94 -2.70 -21.62
N ASP A 64 2.97 -2.47 -22.51
CA ASP A 64 1.58 -2.84 -22.24
C ASP A 64 1.37 -4.36 -22.12
N ARG A 65 2.15 -5.15 -22.86
CA ARG A 65 2.14 -6.62 -22.75
C ARG A 65 2.69 -7.12 -21.42
N GLU A 66 3.72 -6.47 -20.88
CA GLU A 66 4.48 -7.02 -19.76
C GLU A 66 4.26 -6.29 -18.42
N LYS A 67 3.67 -5.08 -18.42
CA LYS A 67 3.47 -4.27 -17.21
C LYS A 67 2.73 -5.02 -16.11
N ASN A 68 1.76 -5.86 -16.47
CA ASN A 68 0.95 -6.57 -15.48
C ASN A 68 1.77 -7.60 -14.71
N GLY A 69 2.50 -8.48 -15.42
CA GLY A 69 3.38 -9.46 -14.79
C GLY A 69 4.50 -8.80 -13.99
N PHE A 70 5.06 -7.71 -14.51
CA PHE A 70 6.06 -6.92 -13.79
C PHE A 70 5.52 -6.35 -12.47
N LEU A 71 4.35 -5.71 -12.48
CA LEU A 71 3.73 -5.17 -11.27
C LEU A 71 3.33 -6.28 -10.29
N ASN A 72 2.76 -7.39 -10.76
CA ASN A 72 2.41 -8.52 -9.90
C ASN A 72 3.61 -8.97 -9.07
N LYS A 73 4.78 -9.14 -9.71
CA LYS A 73 6.01 -9.53 -9.04
C LYS A 73 6.46 -8.51 -7.99
N LEU A 74 6.40 -7.21 -8.29
CA LEU A 74 6.78 -6.17 -7.32
C LEU A 74 5.85 -6.13 -6.11
N PHE A 75 4.54 -6.33 -6.29
CA PHE A 75 3.60 -6.41 -5.19
C PHE A 75 3.87 -7.65 -4.34
N GLU A 76 4.08 -8.81 -4.97
CA GLU A 76 4.35 -10.07 -4.29
C GLU A 76 5.64 -10.01 -3.45
N GLU A 77 6.70 -9.42 -3.99
CA GLU A 77 7.97 -9.20 -3.26
C GLU A 77 7.79 -8.33 -2.00
N GLU A 78 6.81 -7.41 -2.01
CA GLU A 78 6.46 -6.58 -0.86
C GLU A 78 5.35 -7.20 0.03
N GLY A 79 4.88 -8.41 -0.31
CA GLY A 79 3.85 -9.13 0.45
C GLY A 79 2.41 -8.68 0.16
N PHE A 80 2.12 -8.21 -1.06
CA PHE A 80 0.80 -7.76 -1.48
C PHE A 80 0.38 -8.41 -2.80
N ILE A 81 -0.93 -8.43 -3.06
CA ILE A 81 -1.49 -8.82 -4.35
C ILE A 81 -1.69 -7.56 -5.19
N ASN A 82 -1.25 -7.54 -6.44
CA ASN A 82 -1.53 -6.40 -7.32
C ASN A 82 -3.04 -6.31 -7.63
N LYS A 83 -3.66 -5.18 -7.25
CA LYS A 83 -5.06 -4.83 -7.61
C LYS A 83 -5.15 -3.54 -8.42
N CYS A 84 -4.02 -2.96 -8.82
CA CYS A 84 -3.98 -1.73 -9.61
C CYS A 84 -4.31 -1.99 -11.08
N ILE A 85 -3.87 -3.12 -11.63
CA ILE A 85 -4.03 -3.47 -13.04
C ILE A 85 -4.48 -4.94 -13.18
N PRO A 86 -5.69 -5.20 -13.73
CA PRO A 86 -6.79 -4.24 -13.83
C PRO A 86 -7.22 -3.75 -12.45
N LYS A 87 -7.87 -2.59 -12.37
CA LYS A 87 -8.36 -2.02 -11.10
C LYS A 87 -9.37 -2.99 -10.47
N LYS A 88 -9.03 -3.56 -9.32
CA LYS A 88 -9.84 -4.55 -8.58
C LYS A 88 -10.13 -4.15 -7.13
N TYR A 89 -10.01 -2.86 -6.80
CA TYR A 89 -10.27 -2.34 -5.47
C TYR A 89 -11.40 -1.29 -5.53
N THR A 90 -12.17 -1.20 -4.45
CA THR A 90 -13.24 -0.21 -4.28
C THR A 90 -12.69 1.05 -3.61
N ASN A 91 -13.23 2.21 -3.98
CA ASN A 91 -12.87 3.48 -3.35
C ASN A 91 -14.02 3.92 -2.43
N ASN A 92 -13.84 3.81 -1.12
CA ASN A 92 -14.77 4.33 -0.13
C ASN A 92 -13.98 5.22 0.84
N PRO A 93 -14.16 6.56 0.81
CA PRO A 93 -13.37 7.48 1.61
C PRO A 93 -13.30 7.14 3.11
N SER A 94 -14.44 6.79 3.71
CA SER A 94 -14.51 6.47 5.15
C SER A 94 -13.79 5.16 5.49
N LEU A 95 -13.89 4.14 4.63
CA LEU A 95 -13.17 2.88 4.83
C LEU A 95 -11.68 3.01 4.53
N ASN A 96 -11.30 3.83 3.54
CA ASN A 96 -9.90 4.15 3.26
C ASN A 96 -9.25 4.88 4.44
N GLU A 97 -9.97 5.81 5.08
CA GLU A 97 -9.49 6.53 6.27
C GLU A 97 -9.23 5.55 7.42
N LEU A 98 -10.19 4.66 7.69
CA LEU A 98 -10.06 3.64 8.74
C LEU A 98 -8.90 2.67 8.47
N LEU A 99 -8.72 2.24 7.21
CA LEU A 99 -7.56 1.43 6.79
C LEU A 99 -6.24 2.19 6.97
N SER A 100 -6.19 3.47 6.61
CA SER A 100 -4.99 4.29 6.82
C SER A 100 -4.60 4.35 8.30
N LYS A 101 -5.58 4.61 9.18
CA LYS A 101 -5.34 4.64 10.63
C LYS A 101 -4.85 3.28 11.15
N HIS A 102 -5.38 2.18 10.63
CA HIS A 102 -4.93 0.84 10.99
C HIS A 102 -3.47 0.58 10.57
N ILE A 103 -3.10 0.94 9.34
CA ILE A 103 -1.73 0.81 8.82
C ILE A 103 -0.75 1.67 9.66
N ASP A 104 -1.13 2.92 9.95
CA ASP A 104 -0.31 3.83 10.77
C ASP A 104 -0.14 3.31 12.20
N PHE A 105 -1.19 2.73 12.78
CA PHE A 105 -1.12 2.05 14.06
C PHE A 105 -0.14 0.88 14.02
N CYS A 106 -0.21 0.03 12.99
CA CYS A 106 0.70 -1.11 12.85
C CYS A 106 2.16 -0.69 12.79
N LYS A 107 2.49 0.32 11.97
CA LYS A 107 3.85 0.88 11.87
C LYS A 107 4.35 1.33 13.26
N LYS A 108 3.55 2.15 13.95
CA LYS A 108 3.89 2.65 15.30
C LYS A 108 3.99 1.55 16.35
N LYS A 109 3.14 0.52 16.25
CA LYS A 109 3.14 -0.63 17.16
C LYS A 109 4.48 -1.36 17.06
N ASP A 110 4.93 -1.66 15.85
CA ASP A 110 6.17 -2.41 15.62
C ASP A 110 7.41 -1.58 15.95
N GLU A 111 7.40 -0.27 15.66
CA GLU A 111 8.44 0.67 16.10
C GLU A 111 8.59 0.71 17.62
N ARG A 112 7.46 0.87 18.34
CA ARG A 112 7.45 0.88 19.81
C ARG A 112 7.90 -0.45 20.39
N LEU A 113 7.44 -1.57 19.84
CA LEU A 113 7.84 -2.90 20.27
C LEU A 113 9.35 -3.11 20.09
N SER A 114 9.90 -2.71 18.94
CA SER A 114 11.33 -2.78 18.65
C SER A 114 12.16 -1.91 19.61
N ALA A 115 11.64 -0.76 20.03
CA ALA A 115 12.30 0.10 21.01
C ALA A 115 12.31 -0.53 22.42
N LEU A 116 11.21 -1.17 22.83
CA LEU A 116 11.10 -1.86 24.12
C LEU A 116 12.02 -3.08 24.22
N GLN A 117 12.15 -3.85 23.14
CA GLN A 117 13.06 -5.01 23.12
C GLN A 117 14.52 -4.62 23.37
N LYS A 118 14.91 -3.38 23.03
CA LYS A 118 16.27 -2.85 23.30
C LYS A 118 16.48 -2.41 24.75
N LYS A 119 15.40 -2.06 25.46
CA LYS A 119 15.41 -1.55 26.85
C LYS A 119 14.21 -2.13 27.59
N SER A 120 14.38 -3.31 28.18
CA SER A 120 13.30 -4.03 28.87
C SER A 120 13.03 -3.43 30.25
N GLU A 121 12.50 -2.21 30.27
CA GLU A 121 12.11 -1.50 31.50
C GLU A 121 10.62 -1.70 31.77
N TYR A 122 10.28 -2.14 32.98
CA TYR A 122 8.88 -2.38 33.40
C TYR A 122 7.97 -1.16 33.19
N SER A 123 8.49 0.05 33.46
CA SER A 123 7.77 1.32 33.26
C SER A 123 7.41 1.54 31.78
N ALA A 124 8.34 1.23 30.87
CA ALA A 124 8.15 1.35 29.43
C ALA A 124 7.11 0.33 28.92
N CYS A 125 7.13 -0.90 29.42
CA CYS A 125 6.09 -1.91 29.14
C CYS A 125 4.71 -1.45 29.60
N LYS A 126 4.58 -0.85 30.79
CA LYS A 126 3.32 -0.32 31.30
C LYS A 126 2.78 0.82 30.43
N GLN A 127 3.66 1.73 29.99
CA GLN A 127 3.28 2.82 29.07
C GLN A 127 2.83 2.29 27.70
N TYR A 128 3.51 1.27 27.18
CA TYR A 128 3.13 0.62 25.93
C TYR A 128 1.74 -0.01 26.02
N ASN A 129 1.45 -0.78 27.07
CA ASN A 129 0.13 -1.39 27.25
C ASN A 129 -0.99 -0.33 27.34
N ARG A 130 -0.76 0.75 28.09
CA ARG A 130 -1.69 1.89 28.14
C ARG A 130 -1.93 2.52 26.76
N TRP A 131 -0.87 2.66 25.97
CA TRP A 131 -0.98 3.17 24.60
C TRP A 131 -1.79 2.23 23.72
N ILE A 132 -1.55 0.91 23.77
CA ILE A 132 -2.32 -0.10 23.04
C ILE A 132 -3.81 -0.02 23.40
N ASP A 133 -4.15 0.07 24.68
CA ASP A 133 -5.54 0.18 25.13
C ASP A 133 -6.24 1.45 24.62
N ALA A 134 -5.52 2.57 24.62
CA ALA A 134 -6.04 3.82 24.06
C ALA A 134 -6.28 3.73 22.54
N GLN A 135 -5.33 3.15 21.79
CA GLN A 135 -5.48 2.95 20.34
C GLN A 135 -6.64 2.00 20.01
N ARG A 136 -6.76 0.89 20.75
CA ARG A 136 -7.86 -0.08 20.59
C ARG A 136 -9.21 0.59 20.83
N THR A 137 -9.34 1.37 21.91
CA THR A 137 -10.58 2.08 22.23
C THR A 137 -10.95 3.07 21.12
N ALA A 138 -10.00 3.88 20.67
CA ALA A 138 -10.23 4.86 19.61
C ALA A 138 -10.66 4.19 18.29
N PHE A 139 -9.98 3.11 17.89
CA PHE A 139 -10.31 2.37 16.68
C PHE A 139 -11.69 1.72 16.76
N THR A 140 -12.03 1.07 17.90
CA THR A 140 -13.33 0.44 18.10
C THR A 140 -14.48 1.44 17.96
N LEU A 141 -14.35 2.63 18.56
CA LEU A 141 -15.38 3.68 18.46
C LEU A 141 -15.60 4.11 17.01
N GLU A 142 -14.52 4.30 16.25
CA GLU A 142 -14.60 4.69 14.85
C GLU A 142 -15.13 3.57 13.95
N TYR A 143 -14.70 2.33 14.19
CA TYR A 143 -15.23 1.15 13.51
C TYR A 143 -16.74 1.00 13.74
N LEU A 144 -17.21 1.12 14.98
CA LEU A 144 -18.65 1.01 15.31
C LEU A 144 -19.49 2.10 14.62
N LYS A 145 -18.96 3.33 14.53
CA LYS A 145 -19.61 4.41 13.77
C LYS A 145 -19.76 4.04 12.30
N ASN A 146 -18.70 3.54 11.67
CA ASN A 146 -18.73 3.09 10.28
C ASN A 146 -19.62 1.85 10.08
N ALA A 147 -19.60 0.89 10.99
CA ALA A 147 -20.43 -0.32 10.95
C ALA A 147 -21.92 0.01 11.02
N LYS A 148 -22.31 1.04 11.80
CA LYS A 148 -23.69 1.57 11.83
C LYS A 148 -24.09 2.18 10.48
N THR A 149 -23.18 2.90 9.82
CA THR A 149 -23.45 3.58 8.53
C THR A 149 -23.44 2.62 7.34
N PHE A 150 -22.50 1.69 7.26
CA PHE A 150 -22.26 0.85 6.08
C PHE A 150 -22.73 -0.60 6.23
N LYS A 151 -23.26 -0.99 7.40
CA LYS A 151 -23.45 -2.38 7.87
C LYS A 151 -22.10 -3.07 8.09
N SER A 152 -21.92 -3.73 9.24
CA SER A 152 -20.65 -4.37 9.65
C SER A 152 -20.08 -5.31 8.58
N GLN A 153 -20.93 -6.11 7.94
CA GLN A 153 -20.54 -7.04 6.88
C GLN A 153 -19.80 -6.40 5.71
N ASN A 154 -20.10 -5.14 5.36
CA ASN A 154 -19.40 -4.43 4.29
C ASN A 154 -18.05 -3.88 4.76
N VAL A 155 -17.96 -3.48 6.03
CA VAL A 155 -16.70 -3.03 6.66
C VAL A 155 -15.74 -4.21 6.79
N ASP A 156 -16.21 -5.35 7.28
CA ASP A 156 -15.40 -6.57 7.46
C ASP A 156 -14.87 -7.10 6.13
N LYS A 157 -15.75 -7.19 5.12
CA LYS A 157 -15.33 -7.58 3.75
C LYS A 157 -14.29 -6.64 3.19
N TYR A 158 -14.40 -5.34 3.47
CA TYR A 158 -13.40 -4.36 3.06
C TYR A 158 -12.05 -4.70 3.72
N PHE A 159 -11.96 -4.82 5.03
CA PHE A 159 -10.69 -5.17 5.70
C PHE A 159 -10.10 -6.50 5.23
N ILE A 160 -10.91 -7.56 5.07
CA ILE A 160 -10.45 -8.85 4.50
C ILE A 160 -9.88 -8.67 3.09
N THR A 161 -10.45 -7.76 2.30
CA THR A 161 -9.95 -7.47 0.94
C THR A 161 -8.61 -6.73 0.97
N PHE A 162 -8.27 -6.03 2.05
CA PHE A 162 -7.10 -5.16 2.11
C PHE A 162 -5.96 -5.69 3.00
N ILE A 163 -6.22 -6.70 3.83
CA ILE A 163 -5.21 -7.47 4.59
C ILE A 163 -4.64 -8.55 3.65
N SER A 164 -3.32 -8.53 3.45
CA SER A 164 -2.63 -9.62 2.74
C SER A 164 -2.68 -10.91 3.58
N ILE A 165 -2.88 -12.03 2.89
CA ILE A 165 -2.85 -13.40 3.44
C ILE A 165 -1.43 -13.74 3.90
#